data_AF-G4QAD0-F1
#
_entry.id   AF-G4QAD0-F1
#
_cell.length_a   1.000
_cell.length_b   1.000
_cell.length_c   1.000
_cell.angle_alpha   90.00
_cell.angle_beta   90.00
_cell.angle_gamma   90.00
#
_symmetry.space_group_name_H-M   'P 1'
#
loop_
_entity.id
_entity.type
_entity.pdbx_description
1 polymer ?
#
loop_
_entity_poly.entity_id
_entity_poly.type
_entity_poly.pdbx_seq_one_letter_code
_entity_poly.pdbx_strand_id
1 'polypeptide(L)'
;MLSKISIKELLHKPFQSILLIILIALSIAASVFFVSLNQGIHGGLVKATEPFPQVVGAKGGINQLLLNTVFLQDRPIGNIPQKILTDLKENKLVNMAIPLGFGDNYRGFRLVGTSTEIFEYAPKKGGDKWFTLKEGRIWDKPFEAVVGSGVVELTGIKIGDTFKTIHGFSEHSSHSHDNLYTVVGIINEVDGPYDQAILTDIRSIWEAHAHHHHDHDHEGHDHDHDHEGEAAHDHDGEGHDHEGHDHEGHDHDHDHDHDGEGHDHEGHDHEGHDHEHEGHEGHDHEGHDHDHDHDHDGEAAHDHEHEGHDHDDGGHDHDHDHAGEAGHEGHDHDHEGEMALDKPAANNANPIYVNDGNHAATTGEVTAILVQPAGYGEAMKLAQEFQSNRDAQLIFPAQNIIQLFSLMGQGEKFWYYVGGFLIITALALVLLTMYLSSLTRMRERAVLQTLGASRGQLLKLGLIQNGVIIVIGGILGYIIGMLAFAMVSNLTKDRTAVFMPVDFYELPIYIAIGTVILGLIVSIIPAYILSKKDTLKYL
;
A
#
# COMPACT_ATOMS: atom_id res chain seq x y z
N MET A 1 44.94 -26.07 21.12
CA MET A 1 45.03 -25.70 22.54
C MET A 1 44.22 -24.44 22.83
N LEU A 2 44.56 -23.26 22.26
CA LEU A 2 43.86 -21.99 22.46
C LEU A 2 42.33 -22.06 22.32
N SER A 3 41.80 -22.72 21.28
CA SER A 3 40.33 -22.90 21.12
C SER A 3 39.65 -23.64 22.28
N LYS A 4 40.30 -24.65 22.86
CA LYS A 4 39.80 -25.36 24.07
C LYS A 4 39.86 -24.47 25.33
N ILE A 5 40.73 -23.46 25.35
CA ILE A 5 40.81 -22.47 26.43
C ILE A 5 39.67 -21.45 26.27
N SER A 6 39.48 -20.85 25.09
CA SER A 6 38.37 -19.93 24.82
C SER A 6 36.99 -20.53 25.14
N ILE A 7 36.76 -21.80 24.79
CA ILE A 7 35.49 -22.49 25.11
C ILE A 7 35.32 -22.67 26.63
N LYS A 8 36.39 -22.98 27.37
CA LYS A 8 36.33 -23.01 28.84
C LYS A 8 36.12 -21.62 29.46
N GLU A 9 36.69 -20.56 28.89
CA GLU A 9 36.49 -19.17 29.34
C GLU A 9 35.05 -18.68 29.15
N LEU A 10 34.40 -19.09 28.05
CA LEU A 10 32.96 -18.84 27.79
C LEU A 10 32.10 -19.51 28.88
N LEU A 11 32.37 -20.78 29.18
CA LEU A 11 31.66 -21.56 30.20
C LEU A 11 31.93 -21.06 31.64
N HIS A 12 33.01 -20.33 31.89
CA HIS A 12 33.36 -19.84 33.23
C HIS A 12 32.69 -18.51 33.61
N LYS A 13 32.26 -17.69 32.62
CA LYS A 13 31.37 -16.53 32.83
C LYS A 13 30.15 -16.63 31.90
N PRO A 14 29.25 -17.61 32.11
CA PRO A 14 28.20 -17.94 31.17
C PRO A 14 27.22 -16.78 30.98
N PHE A 15 26.83 -16.07 32.04
CA PHE A 15 25.88 -14.97 31.98
C PHE A 15 26.28 -13.87 30.97
N GLN A 16 27.54 -13.41 31.00
CA GLN A 16 28.02 -12.37 30.08
C GLN A 16 28.05 -12.85 28.62
N SER A 17 28.43 -14.10 28.40
CA SER A 17 28.53 -14.67 27.05
C SER A 17 27.15 -14.98 26.46
N ILE A 18 26.23 -15.49 27.28
CA ILE A 18 24.82 -15.75 26.91
C ILE A 18 24.12 -14.43 26.61
N LEU A 19 24.28 -13.40 27.46
CA LEU A 19 23.70 -12.08 27.22
C LEU A 19 24.17 -11.48 25.89
N LEU A 20 25.46 -11.61 25.56
CA LEU A 20 25.98 -11.17 24.26
C LEU A 20 25.41 -11.95 23.08
N ILE A 21 25.33 -13.28 23.19
CA ILE A 21 24.71 -14.13 22.16
C ILE A 21 23.26 -13.71 21.94
N ILE A 22 22.50 -13.46 23.01
CA ILE A 22 21.10 -13.01 22.94
C ILE A 22 20.99 -11.62 22.29
N LEU A 23 21.83 -10.65 22.66
CA LEU A 23 21.79 -9.30 22.08
C LEU A 23 22.11 -9.30 20.58
N ILE A 24 23.11 -10.07 20.15
CA ILE A 24 23.44 -10.25 18.73
C ILE A 24 22.30 -10.97 18.00
N ALA A 25 21.77 -12.05 18.60
CA ALA A 25 20.67 -12.81 18.01
C ALA A 25 19.42 -11.97 17.84
N LEU A 26 19.02 -11.17 18.84
CA LEU A 26 17.83 -10.30 18.76
C LEU A 26 17.98 -9.19 17.70
N SER A 27 19.17 -8.58 17.57
CA SER A 27 19.44 -7.57 16.55
C SER A 27 19.37 -8.12 15.12
N ILE A 28 20.01 -9.29 14.89
CA ILE A 28 19.97 -9.98 13.60
C ILE A 28 18.56 -10.52 13.34
N ALA A 29 17.88 -11.08 14.35
CA ALA A 29 16.50 -11.56 14.22
C ALA A 29 15.53 -10.45 13.84
N ALA A 30 15.63 -9.27 14.46
CA ALA A 30 14.78 -8.12 14.10
C ALA A 30 15.02 -7.68 12.66
N SER A 31 16.29 -7.56 12.23
CA SER A 31 16.63 -7.16 10.86
C SER A 31 16.17 -8.19 9.82
N VAL A 32 16.39 -9.48 10.08
CA VAL A 32 15.89 -10.59 9.25
C VAL A 32 14.36 -10.60 9.21
N PHE A 33 13.70 -10.45 10.37
CA PHE A 33 12.25 -10.42 10.46
C PHE A 33 11.63 -9.28 9.64
N PHE A 34 12.09 -8.03 9.80
CA PHE A 34 11.49 -6.89 9.08
C PHE A 34 11.71 -6.99 7.57
N VAL A 35 12.88 -7.44 7.12
CA VAL A 35 13.15 -7.62 5.69
C VAL A 35 12.32 -8.77 5.11
N SER A 36 12.24 -9.92 5.79
CA SER A 36 11.38 -11.03 5.36
C SER A 36 9.90 -10.65 5.38
N LEU A 37 9.43 -9.90 6.39
CA LEU A 37 8.07 -9.39 6.46
C LEU A 37 7.75 -8.46 5.28
N ASN A 38 8.65 -7.52 4.97
CA ASN A 38 8.49 -6.63 3.84
C ASN A 38 8.42 -7.42 2.52
N GLN A 39 9.38 -8.33 2.28
CA GLN A 39 9.42 -9.17 1.08
C GLN A 39 8.22 -10.12 0.97
N GLY A 40 7.72 -10.64 2.10
CA GLY A 40 6.49 -11.43 2.18
C GLY A 40 5.25 -10.64 1.78
N ILE A 41 5.10 -9.39 2.26
CA ILE A 41 4.00 -8.50 1.89
C ILE A 41 4.06 -8.17 0.40
N HIS A 42 5.20 -7.69 -0.10
CA HIS A 42 5.35 -7.34 -1.52
C HIS A 42 5.13 -8.55 -2.44
N GLY A 43 5.82 -9.66 -2.17
CA GLY A 43 5.72 -10.88 -2.96
C GLY A 43 4.32 -11.49 -2.94
N GLY A 44 3.66 -11.44 -1.79
CA GLY A 44 2.27 -11.84 -1.60
C GLY A 44 1.28 -11.07 -2.45
N LEU A 45 1.38 -9.74 -2.43
CA LEU A 45 0.49 -8.85 -3.18
C LEU A 45 0.76 -8.92 -4.68
N VAL A 46 2.02 -9.11 -5.11
CA VAL A 46 2.34 -9.41 -6.52
C VAL A 46 1.77 -10.77 -6.94
N LYS A 47 1.96 -11.83 -6.15
CA LYS A 47 1.39 -13.17 -6.41
C LYS A 47 -0.13 -13.13 -6.55
N ALA A 48 -0.82 -12.37 -5.70
CA ALA A 48 -2.27 -12.16 -5.80
C ALA A 48 -2.71 -11.48 -7.11
N THR A 49 -1.87 -10.68 -7.76
CA THR A 49 -2.16 -10.10 -9.09
C THR A 49 -1.85 -11.01 -10.27
N GLU A 50 -1.09 -12.10 -10.11
CA GLU A 50 -0.74 -12.99 -11.22
C GLU A 50 -1.94 -13.60 -11.98
N PRO A 51 -3.07 -13.95 -11.34
CA PRO A 51 -4.30 -14.37 -12.02
C PRO A 51 -5.02 -13.26 -12.81
N PHE A 52 -4.54 -12.02 -12.77
CA PHE A 52 -5.23 -10.86 -13.34
C PHE A 52 -4.30 -10.06 -14.28
N PRO A 53 -4.01 -10.58 -15.49
CA PRO A 53 -3.16 -9.87 -16.45
C PRO A 53 -3.78 -8.53 -16.88
N GLN A 54 -5.10 -8.49 -17.09
CA GLN A 54 -5.89 -7.28 -17.33
C GLN A 54 -7.25 -7.39 -16.64
N VAL A 55 -7.73 -6.27 -16.11
CA VAL A 55 -9.09 -6.15 -15.55
C VAL A 55 -9.78 -4.96 -16.22
N VAL A 56 -11.01 -5.18 -16.68
CA VAL A 56 -11.90 -4.13 -17.19
C VAL A 56 -13.01 -3.88 -16.17
N GLY A 57 -13.36 -2.62 -15.91
CA GLY A 57 -14.40 -2.26 -14.95
C GLY A 57 -14.91 -0.82 -15.11
N ALA A 58 -15.81 -0.42 -14.22
CA ALA A 58 -16.39 0.93 -14.22
C ALA A 58 -15.32 2.01 -14.00
N LYS A 59 -15.57 3.20 -14.55
CA LYS A 59 -14.65 4.35 -14.41
C LYS A 59 -14.71 4.94 -13.01
N GLY A 60 -13.52 5.19 -12.45
CA GLY A 60 -13.30 5.65 -11.08
C GLY A 60 -11.86 5.37 -10.65
N GLY A 61 -11.59 5.32 -9.35
CA GLY A 61 -10.24 5.10 -8.83
C GLY A 61 -9.65 3.74 -9.22
N ILE A 62 -8.55 3.73 -9.96
CA ILE A 62 -7.83 2.49 -10.38
C ILE A 62 -7.54 1.58 -9.17
N ASN A 63 -7.13 2.17 -8.05
CA ASN A 63 -6.84 1.44 -6.81
C ASN A 63 -8.09 0.76 -6.23
N GLN A 64 -9.27 1.39 -6.35
CA GLN A 64 -10.53 0.82 -5.88
C GLN A 64 -10.94 -0.38 -6.75
N LEU A 65 -10.84 -0.27 -8.08
CA LEU A 65 -11.09 -1.40 -8.99
C LEU A 65 -10.14 -2.58 -8.71
N LEU A 66 -8.87 -2.28 -8.47
CA LEU A 66 -7.82 -3.23 -8.13
C LEU A 66 -8.09 -3.93 -6.78
N LEU A 67 -8.32 -3.17 -5.72
CA LEU A 67 -8.60 -3.71 -4.38
C LEU A 67 -9.89 -4.54 -4.38
N ASN A 68 -10.93 -4.08 -5.05
CA ASN A 68 -12.21 -4.78 -5.16
C ASN A 68 -12.13 -6.06 -5.97
N THR A 69 -11.47 -6.04 -7.13
CA THR A 69 -11.44 -7.21 -8.03
C THR A 69 -10.42 -8.27 -7.60
N VAL A 70 -9.22 -7.84 -7.21
CA VAL A 70 -8.08 -8.74 -6.95
C VAL A 70 -8.00 -9.14 -5.48
N PHE A 71 -8.20 -8.19 -4.57
CA PHE A 71 -8.06 -8.39 -3.13
C PHE A 71 -9.40 -8.60 -2.40
N LEU A 72 -10.52 -8.45 -3.11
CA LEU A 72 -11.90 -8.54 -2.60
C LEU A 72 -12.23 -7.51 -1.50
N GLN A 73 -11.34 -6.53 -1.31
CA GLN A 73 -11.43 -5.42 -0.36
C GLN A 73 -12.13 -4.22 -0.98
N ASP A 74 -12.65 -3.32 -0.14
CA ASP A 74 -13.33 -2.10 -0.59
C ASP A 74 -14.67 -2.36 -1.33
N ARG A 75 -15.42 -1.29 -1.60
CA ARG A 75 -16.68 -1.33 -2.36
C ARG A 75 -16.41 -1.33 -3.87
N PRO A 76 -17.29 -1.95 -4.67
CA PRO A 76 -17.35 -1.71 -6.11
C PRO A 76 -17.28 -0.21 -6.44
N ILE A 77 -16.66 0.13 -7.57
CA ILE A 77 -16.84 1.47 -8.16
C ILE A 77 -18.29 1.57 -8.67
N GLY A 78 -18.74 0.51 -9.34
CA GLY A 78 -20.08 0.28 -9.87
C GLY A 78 -19.99 -0.72 -11.01
N ASN A 79 -21.06 -0.85 -11.79
CA ASN A 79 -21.16 -1.89 -12.82
C ASN A 79 -20.92 -1.34 -14.24
N ILE A 80 -20.64 -2.27 -15.17
CA ILE A 80 -20.53 -2.01 -16.61
C ILE A 80 -21.50 -2.90 -17.40
N PRO A 81 -21.98 -2.45 -18.59
CA PRO A 81 -22.96 -3.21 -19.37
C PRO A 81 -22.39 -4.53 -19.89
N GLN A 82 -23.20 -5.60 -19.89
CA GLN A 82 -22.83 -6.91 -20.46
C GLN A 82 -22.41 -6.83 -21.93
N LYS A 83 -22.81 -5.80 -22.68
CA LYS A 83 -22.31 -5.54 -24.04
C LYS A 83 -20.78 -5.53 -24.09
N ILE A 84 -20.10 -4.94 -23.10
CA ILE A 84 -18.63 -4.87 -23.05
C ILE A 84 -18.03 -6.28 -22.88
N LEU A 85 -18.68 -7.17 -22.12
CA LEU A 85 -18.28 -8.57 -22.01
C LEU A 85 -18.43 -9.31 -23.35
N THR A 86 -19.54 -9.10 -24.06
CA THR A 86 -19.76 -9.72 -25.37
C THR A 86 -18.73 -9.22 -26.40
N ASP A 87 -18.53 -7.89 -26.49
CA ASP A 87 -17.54 -7.27 -27.36
C ASP A 87 -16.12 -7.83 -27.07
N LEU A 88 -15.76 -8.01 -25.80
CA LEU A 88 -14.49 -8.61 -25.38
C LEU A 88 -14.37 -10.10 -25.72
N LYS A 89 -15.44 -10.89 -25.60
CA LYS A 89 -15.45 -12.32 -25.98
C LYS A 89 -15.32 -12.54 -27.48
N GLU A 90 -15.74 -11.58 -28.30
CA GLU A 90 -15.59 -11.61 -29.77
C GLU A 90 -14.29 -10.98 -30.27
N ASN A 91 -13.56 -10.24 -29.43
CA ASN A 91 -12.33 -9.54 -29.79
C ASN A 91 -11.15 -10.51 -29.97
N LYS A 92 -10.53 -10.52 -31.16
CA LYS A 92 -9.37 -11.36 -31.51
C LYS A 92 -8.10 -11.08 -30.68
N LEU A 93 -8.04 -9.96 -29.98
CA LEU A 93 -6.96 -9.64 -29.04
C LEU A 93 -7.08 -10.40 -27.71
N VAL A 94 -8.26 -10.97 -27.44
CA VAL A 94 -8.63 -11.63 -26.17
C VAL A 94 -8.67 -13.15 -26.38
N ASN A 95 -8.07 -13.90 -25.45
CA ASN A 95 -8.15 -15.36 -25.39
C ASN A 95 -9.33 -15.82 -24.52
N MET A 96 -9.65 -15.08 -23.45
CA MET A 96 -10.74 -15.37 -22.54
C MET A 96 -11.17 -14.09 -21.81
N ALA A 97 -12.49 -13.89 -21.63
CA ALA A 97 -13.06 -12.79 -20.85
C ALA A 97 -14.11 -13.34 -19.89
N ILE A 98 -13.87 -13.23 -18.58
CA ILE A 98 -14.69 -13.83 -17.53
C ILE A 98 -15.40 -12.72 -16.74
N PRO A 99 -16.74 -12.76 -16.60
CA PRO A 99 -17.47 -11.80 -15.80
C PRO A 99 -17.21 -12.00 -14.30
N LEU A 100 -17.14 -10.90 -13.56
CA LEU A 100 -17.05 -10.85 -12.10
C LEU A 100 -18.13 -9.88 -11.58
N GLY A 101 -19.02 -10.37 -10.73
CA GLY A 101 -20.03 -9.59 -10.03
C GLY A 101 -19.76 -9.60 -8.53
N PHE A 102 -19.76 -8.42 -7.91
CA PHE A 102 -19.53 -8.23 -6.48
C PHE A 102 -20.69 -7.47 -5.85
N GLY A 103 -20.88 -7.64 -4.54
CA GLY A 103 -21.88 -6.92 -3.75
C GLY A 103 -22.05 -7.56 -2.39
N ASP A 104 -22.71 -8.71 -2.39
CA ASP A 104 -23.01 -9.56 -1.24
C ASP A 104 -21.79 -10.08 -0.46
N ASN A 105 -22.02 -10.41 0.81
CA ASN A 105 -21.11 -11.20 1.63
C ASN A 105 -21.85 -12.24 2.51
N TYR A 106 -21.09 -13.20 3.05
CA TYR A 106 -21.51 -14.10 4.12
C TYR A 106 -20.47 -14.05 5.24
N ARG A 107 -20.84 -13.49 6.40
CA ARG A 107 -19.94 -13.32 7.57
C ARG A 107 -18.61 -12.63 7.20
N GLY A 108 -18.67 -11.61 6.36
CA GLY A 108 -17.49 -10.89 5.84
C GLY A 108 -16.79 -11.55 4.66
N PHE A 109 -17.03 -12.83 4.35
CA PHE A 109 -16.48 -13.48 3.16
C PHE A 109 -17.23 -13.03 1.91
N ARG A 110 -16.51 -12.52 0.91
CA ARG A 110 -17.09 -11.94 -0.30
C ARG A 110 -17.74 -13.01 -1.16
N LEU A 111 -18.97 -12.75 -1.60
CA LEU A 111 -19.58 -13.50 -2.69
C LEU A 111 -19.12 -12.93 -4.03
N VAL A 112 -18.66 -13.80 -4.92
CA VAL A 112 -18.18 -13.47 -6.27
C VAL A 112 -19.02 -14.23 -7.29
N GLY A 113 -19.91 -13.53 -7.98
CA GLY A 113 -20.64 -14.08 -9.11
C GLY A 113 -19.75 -14.17 -10.35
N THR A 114 -19.72 -15.31 -11.01
CA THR A 114 -18.89 -15.51 -12.22
C THR A 114 -19.42 -16.63 -13.12
N SER A 115 -18.76 -16.89 -14.25
CA SER A 115 -19.05 -18.01 -15.16
C SER A 115 -18.22 -19.25 -14.81
N THR A 116 -18.68 -20.43 -15.19
CA THR A 116 -17.96 -21.71 -14.98
C THR A 116 -16.60 -21.77 -15.71
N GLU A 117 -16.39 -20.91 -16.71
CA GLU A 117 -15.13 -20.72 -17.45
C GLU A 117 -13.94 -20.39 -16.52
N ILE A 118 -14.19 -19.82 -15.33
CA ILE A 118 -13.16 -19.51 -14.33
C ILE A 118 -12.42 -20.76 -13.80
N PHE A 119 -13.04 -21.95 -13.88
CA PHE A 119 -12.41 -23.23 -13.57
C PHE A 119 -11.68 -23.85 -14.77
N GLU A 120 -11.73 -23.23 -15.94
CA GLU A 120 -10.92 -23.58 -17.11
C GLU A 120 -9.78 -22.59 -17.33
N TYR A 121 -9.89 -21.39 -16.76
CA TYR A 121 -8.87 -20.36 -16.76
C TYR A 121 -7.54 -20.84 -16.15
N ALA A 122 -6.46 -20.61 -16.89
CA ALA A 122 -5.07 -20.77 -16.43
C ALA A 122 -4.34 -19.43 -16.61
N PRO A 123 -3.79 -18.80 -15.55
CA PRO A 123 -3.17 -17.48 -15.62
C PRO A 123 -2.00 -17.43 -16.62
N LYS A 124 -1.19 -18.49 -16.61
CA LYS A 124 -0.03 -18.68 -17.47
C LYS A 124 -0.41 -19.65 -18.59
N LYS A 125 -0.09 -19.28 -19.83
CA LYS A 125 -0.42 -20.09 -21.03
C LYS A 125 0.26 -21.46 -20.96
N GLY A 126 -0.53 -22.52 -20.85
CA GLY A 126 -0.04 -23.89 -20.67
C GLY A 126 0.43 -24.24 -19.25
N GLY A 127 0.16 -23.38 -18.26
CA GLY A 127 0.28 -23.70 -16.84
C GLY A 127 -0.99 -24.33 -16.28
N ASP A 128 -1.01 -24.53 -14.96
CA ASP A 128 -2.16 -25.09 -14.25
C ASP A 128 -3.37 -24.14 -14.21
N LYS A 129 -4.56 -24.74 -14.06
CA LYS A 129 -5.82 -24.02 -13.85
C LYS A 129 -5.76 -23.25 -12.53
N TRP A 130 -6.30 -22.02 -12.51
CA TRP A 130 -6.31 -21.20 -11.29
C TRP A 130 -7.12 -21.86 -10.17
N PHE A 131 -8.35 -22.27 -10.47
CA PHE A 131 -9.19 -23.02 -9.55
C PHE A 131 -9.23 -24.50 -9.90
N THR A 132 -8.92 -25.33 -8.91
CA THR A 132 -9.11 -26.78 -8.96
C THR A 132 -9.94 -27.22 -7.77
N LEU A 133 -10.88 -28.14 -7.97
CA LEU A 133 -11.71 -28.65 -6.88
C LEU A 133 -10.90 -29.60 -5.98
N LYS A 134 -11.03 -29.38 -4.68
CA LYS A 134 -10.59 -30.29 -3.62
C LYS A 134 -11.67 -31.35 -3.35
N GLU A 135 -12.93 -30.93 -3.33
CA GLU A 135 -14.09 -31.78 -3.07
C GLU A 135 -15.35 -31.23 -3.77
N GLY A 136 -16.31 -32.10 -4.09
CA GLY A 136 -17.60 -31.73 -4.66
C GLY A 136 -17.58 -31.46 -6.17
N ARG A 137 -18.40 -30.50 -6.61
CA ARG A 137 -18.56 -30.10 -8.03
C ARG A 137 -18.67 -28.58 -8.18
N ILE A 138 -18.61 -28.12 -9.43
CA ILE A 138 -18.99 -26.74 -9.81
C ILE A 138 -20.53 -26.63 -9.72
N TRP A 139 -21.05 -25.41 -9.58
CA TRP A 139 -22.49 -25.14 -9.67
C TRP A 139 -23.07 -25.52 -11.04
N ASP A 140 -24.29 -26.05 -11.04
CA ASP A 140 -25.05 -26.38 -12.25
C ASP A 140 -26.20 -25.37 -12.49
N LYS A 141 -26.61 -24.65 -11.44
CA LYS A 141 -27.75 -23.72 -11.41
C LYS A 141 -27.48 -22.52 -10.47
N PRO A 142 -28.26 -21.43 -10.56
CA PRO A 142 -28.20 -20.32 -9.60
C PRO A 142 -28.37 -20.77 -8.15
N PHE A 143 -27.79 -19.99 -7.23
CA PHE A 143 -27.76 -20.23 -5.78
C PHE A 143 -27.04 -21.52 -5.34
N GLU A 144 -26.16 -22.05 -6.19
CA GLU A 144 -25.13 -23.01 -5.78
C GLU A 144 -23.78 -22.30 -5.70
N ALA A 145 -22.98 -22.65 -4.68
CA ALA A 145 -21.72 -21.99 -4.36
C ALA A 145 -20.56 -22.99 -4.22
N VAL A 146 -19.39 -22.58 -4.71
CA VAL A 146 -18.11 -23.24 -4.46
C VAL A 146 -17.30 -22.34 -3.53
N VAL A 147 -16.89 -22.88 -2.37
CA VAL A 147 -16.23 -22.08 -1.32
C VAL A 147 -14.71 -22.20 -1.37
N GLY A 148 -14.04 -21.10 -1.05
CA GLY A 148 -12.61 -21.06 -0.77
C GLY A 148 -12.22 -21.90 0.45
N SER A 149 -10.98 -22.37 0.44
CA SER A 149 -10.38 -23.19 1.51
C SER A 149 -10.40 -22.50 2.87
N GLY A 150 -10.05 -21.21 2.92
CA GLY A 150 -10.06 -20.38 4.13
C GLY A 150 -11.47 -20.14 4.67
N VAL A 151 -12.48 -20.02 3.79
CA VAL A 151 -13.89 -19.93 4.22
C VAL A 151 -14.29 -21.19 5.01
N VAL A 152 -13.89 -22.37 4.55
CA VAL A 152 -14.16 -23.65 5.23
C VAL A 152 -13.45 -23.73 6.58
N GLU A 153 -12.18 -23.33 6.65
CA GLU A 153 -11.40 -23.36 7.90
C GLU A 153 -11.95 -22.42 8.98
N LEU A 154 -12.39 -21.21 8.58
CA LEU A 154 -12.84 -20.17 9.50
C LEU A 154 -14.31 -20.29 9.91
N THR A 155 -15.18 -20.76 9.00
CA THR A 155 -16.63 -20.87 9.28
C THR A 155 -17.08 -22.28 9.66
N GLY A 156 -16.29 -23.30 9.32
CA GLY A 156 -16.65 -24.71 9.46
C GLY A 156 -17.69 -25.21 8.44
N ILE A 157 -18.03 -24.41 7.42
CA ILE A 157 -19.04 -24.74 6.40
C ILE A 157 -18.63 -25.92 5.52
N LYS A 158 -19.59 -26.76 5.13
CA LYS A 158 -19.36 -28.00 4.39
C LYS A 158 -20.26 -28.10 3.16
N ILE A 159 -19.91 -29.02 2.26
CA ILE A 159 -20.75 -29.37 1.11
C ILE A 159 -22.09 -29.90 1.60
N GLY A 160 -23.18 -29.33 1.08
CA GLY A 160 -24.55 -29.58 1.50
C GLY A 160 -25.11 -28.56 2.51
N ASP A 161 -24.27 -27.74 3.15
CA ASP A 161 -24.74 -26.66 4.02
C ASP A 161 -25.37 -25.52 3.19
N THR A 162 -26.32 -24.80 3.80
CA THR A 162 -26.98 -23.65 3.21
C THR A 162 -26.75 -22.37 4.01
N PHE A 163 -26.68 -21.24 3.31
CA PHE A 163 -26.49 -19.92 3.93
C PHE A 163 -27.27 -18.81 3.20
N LYS A 164 -27.52 -17.71 3.91
CA LYS A 164 -28.03 -16.45 3.36
C LYS A 164 -26.91 -15.42 3.24
N THR A 165 -27.05 -14.50 2.32
CA THR A 165 -26.14 -13.35 2.14
C THR A 165 -26.74 -12.08 2.73
N ILE A 166 -25.86 -11.10 3.01
CA ILE A 166 -26.24 -9.74 3.40
C ILE A 166 -25.65 -8.75 2.38
N HIS A 167 -26.37 -7.65 2.16
CA HIS A 167 -25.95 -6.62 1.19
C HIS A 167 -24.83 -5.72 1.75
N GLY A 168 -23.88 -5.37 0.89
CA GLY A 168 -22.81 -4.39 1.18
C GLY A 168 -21.61 -4.93 1.97
N PHE A 169 -20.76 -4.01 2.43
CA PHE A 169 -19.42 -4.28 3.00
C PHE A 169 -19.41 -4.37 4.55
N SER A 170 -20.56 -4.28 5.22
CA SER A 170 -20.66 -4.27 6.70
C SER A 170 -21.46 -5.48 7.20
N GLU A 171 -21.08 -6.03 8.37
CA GLU A 171 -21.88 -7.05 9.05
C GLU A 171 -23.22 -6.53 9.60
N HIS A 172 -23.45 -5.21 9.61
CA HIS A 172 -24.57 -4.56 10.30
C HIS A 172 -25.70 -4.06 9.38
N SER A 173 -25.66 -4.31 8.06
CA SER A 173 -26.77 -3.99 7.14
C SER A 173 -27.93 -4.99 7.31
N SER A 174 -29.09 -4.51 7.79
CA SER A 174 -30.23 -5.34 8.21
C SER A 174 -31.10 -5.94 7.09
N HIS A 175 -30.58 -6.03 5.86
CA HIS A 175 -31.28 -6.59 4.70
C HIS A 175 -30.54 -7.83 4.21
N SER A 176 -31.04 -9.01 4.61
CA SER A 176 -30.60 -10.30 4.08
C SER A 176 -31.44 -10.68 2.87
N HIS A 177 -30.83 -11.19 1.81
CA HIS A 177 -31.60 -11.78 0.71
C HIS A 177 -32.35 -13.04 1.20
N ASP A 178 -33.54 -13.29 0.64
CA ASP A 178 -34.32 -14.49 0.98
C ASP A 178 -33.81 -15.77 0.31
N ASN A 179 -33.03 -15.63 -0.75
CA ASN A 179 -32.43 -16.73 -1.48
C ASN A 179 -31.37 -17.46 -0.62
N LEU A 180 -31.50 -18.79 -0.54
CA LEU A 180 -30.56 -19.65 0.17
C LEU A 180 -29.54 -20.23 -0.81
N TYR A 181 -28.28 -19.89 -0.60
CA TYR A 181 -27.15 -20.49 -1.31
C TYR A 181 -26.85 -21.87 -0.72
N THR A 182 -26.52 -22.85 -1.57
CA THR A 182 -26.09 -24.20 -1.18
C THR A 182 -24.64 -24.44 -1.55
N VAL A 183 -23.80 -24.89 -0.61
CA VAL A 183 -22.40 -25.24 -0.92
C VAL A 183 -22.34 -26.57 -1.66
N VAL A 184 -21.78 -26.59 -2.87
CA VAL A 184 -21.69 -27.78 -3.74
C VAL A 184 -20.25 -28.24 -4.02
N GLY A 185 -19.25 -27.41 -3.70
CA GLY A 185 -17.84 -27.73 -3.88
C GLY A 185 -16.90 -26.87 -3.04
N ILE A 186 -15.67 -27.33 -2.91
CA ILE A 186 -14.57 -26.66 -2.20
C ILE A 186 -13.36 -26.64 -3.13
N ILE A 187 -12.68 -25.51 -3.29
CA ILE A 187 -11.42 -25.42 -4.05
C ILE A 187 -10.20 -25.82 -3.22
N ASN A 188 -9.12 -26.21 -3.91
CA ASN A 188 -7.80 -26.24 -3.31
C ASN A 188 -7.31 -24.82 -3.00
N GLU A 189 -6.32 -24.71 -2.13
CA GLU A 189 -5.67 -23.43 -1.82
C GLU A 189 -5.03 -22.82 -3.08
N VAL A 190 -5.30 -21.54 -3.33
CA VAL A 190 -4.72 -20.75 -4.42
C VAL A 190 -3.65 -19.76 -3.94
N ASP A 191 -3.35 -19.75 -2.65
CA ASP A 191 -2.39 -18.87 -1.98
C ASP A 191 -2.68 -17.38 -2.22
N GLY A 192 -3.93 -16.96 -1.99
CA GLY A 192 -4.35 -15.59 -2.26
C GLY A 192 -5.75 -15.23 -1.78
N PRO A 193 -6.23 -14.00 -2.07
CA PRO A 193 -7.50 -13.48 -1.56
C PRO A 193 -8.73 -14.38 -1.84
N TYR A 194 -8.68 -15.14 -2.94
CA TYR A 194 -9.77 -16.03 -3.35
C TYR A 194 -9.87 -17.33 -2.52
N ASP A 195 -8.91 -17.63 -1.65
CA ASP A 195 -9.08 -18.65 -0.59
C ASP A 195 -10.16 -18.24 0.43
N GLN A 196 -10.45 -16.95 0.54
CA GLN A 196 -11.49 -16.35 1.39
C GLN A 196 -12.72 -15.88 0.56
N ALA A 197 -12.85 -16.34 -0.69
CA ALA A 197 -14.00 -16.05 -1.56
C ALA A 197 -15.06 -17.17 -1.52
N ILE A 198 -16.30 -16.78 -1.83
CA ILE A 198 -17.39 -17.72 -2.16
C ILE A 198 -17.75 -17.47 -3.63
N LEU A 199 -17.47 -18.44 -4.49
CA LEU A 199 -17.75 -18.37 -5.92
C LEU A 199 -19.17 -18.88 -6.19
N THR A 200 -19.94 -18.18 -7.01
CA THR A 200 -21.29 -18.62 -7.43
C THR A 200 -21.54 -18.24 -8.89
N ASP A 201 -22.61 -18.77 -9.48
CA ASP A 201 -23.04 -18.35 -10.82
C ASP A 201 -23.42 -16.87 -10.82
N ILE A 202 -22.93 -16.11 -11.80
CA ILE A 202 -23.25 -14.68 -11.97
C ILE A 202 -24.77 -14.42 -12.01
N ARG A 203 -25.56 -15.38 -12.53
CA ARG A 203 -27.02 -15.31 -12.55
C ARG A 203 -27.63 -15.25 -11.15
N SER A 204 -26.99 -15.85 -10.14
CA SER A 204 -27.44 -15.79 -8.74
C SER A 204 -27.37 -14.36 -8.19
N ILE A 205 -26.39 -13.56 -8.63
CA ILE A 205 -26.29 -12.15 -8.26
C ILE A 205 -27.42 -11.36 -8.95
N TRP A 206 -27.59 -11.53 -10.26
CA TRP A 206 -28.67 -10.89 -11.01
C TRP A 206 -30.06 -11.23 -10.44
N GLU A 207 -30.33 -12.50 -10.17
CA GLU A 207 -31.61 -12.97 -9.60
C GLU A 207 -31.83 -12.50 -8.15
N ALA A 208 -30.77 -12.33 -7.35
CA ALA A 208 -30.88 -11.75 -6.00
C ALA A 208 -31.22 -10.25 -6.01
N HIS A 209 -30.80 -9.53 -7.06
CA HIS A 209 -30.95 -8.07 -7.17
C HIS A 209 -32.02 -7.61 -8.18
N ALA A 210 -32.64 -8.53 -8.92
CA ALA A 210 -33.68 -8.22 -9.92
C ALA A 210 -34.95 -7.57 -9.35
N HIS A 211 -35.23 -7.74 -8.06
CA HIS A 211 -36.47 -7.26 -7.43
C HIS A 211 -36.35 -5.91 -6.70
N HIS A 212 -35.15 -5.32 -6.62
CA HIS A 212 -34.93 -4.03 -5.93
C HIS A 212 -34.98 -2.80 -6.84
N HIS A 213 -35.17 -2.98 -8.15
CA HIS A 213 -35.22 -1.91 -9.17
C HIS A 213 -36.53 -1.07 -9.19
N HIS A 214 -37.40 -1.18 -8.18
CA HIS A 214 -38.73 -0.56 -8.19
C HIS A 214 -39.10 0.32 -6.98
N ASP A 215 -38.30 0.37 -5.90
CA ASP A 215 -38.69 1.03 -4.64
C ASP A 215 -37.92 2.34 -4.33
N HIS A 216 -37.28 2.97 -5.34
CA HIS A 216 -36.57 4.26 -5.15
C HIS A 216 -37.12 5.44 -5.97
N ASP A 217 -38.17 5.24 -6.75
CA ASP A 217 -38.96 6.35 -7.30
C ASP A 217 -40.19 6.60 -6.40
N HIS A 218 -40.34 7.85 -5.94
CA HIS A 218 -41.45 8.40 -5.13
C HIS A 218 -41.45 8.19 -3.60
N GLU A 219 -40.65 8.99 -2.89
CA GLU A 219 -41.19 9.81 -1.78
C GLU A 219 -40.72 11.27 -1.94
N GLY A 220 -41.32 11.97 -2.90
CA GLY A 220 -41.32 13.43 -2.88
C GLY A 220 -42.30 13.89 -1.81
N HIS A 221 -41.80 14.53 -0.76
CA HIS A 221 -42.65 15.19 0.23
C HIS A 221 -43.27 16.46 -0.38
N ASP A 222 -44.38 16.29 -1.09
CA ASP A 222 -45.27 17.40 -1.44
C ASP A 222 -45.89 17.95 -0.15
N HIS A 223 -45.42 19.13 0.27
CA HIS A 223 -46.07 19.91 1.31
C HIS A 223 -47.15 20.78 0.68
N ASP A 224 -48.37 20.24 0.61
CA ASP A 224 -49.57 21.01 0.29
C ASP A 224 -49.75 22.15 1.33
N HIS A 225 -49.73 23.39 0.84
CA HIS A 225 -50.18 24.56 1.58
C HIS A 225 -51.53 25.01 1.02
N ASP A 226 -52.61 24.55 1.67
CA ASP A 226 -53.97 24.99 1.39
C ASP A 226 -54.13 26.50 1.66
N HIS A 227 -54.41 27.26 0.60
CA HIS A 227 -54.94 28.62 0.71
C HIS A 227 -56.47 28.58 0.60
N GLU A 228 -57.16 28.70 1.74
CA GLU A 228 -58.59 29.06 1.76
C GLU A 228 -58.82 30.41 2.46
N GLY A 229 -59.61 31.28 1.82
CA GLY A 229 -60.43 32.27 2.53
C GLY A 229 -60.06 33.74 2.44
N GLU A 230 -60.17 34.36 1.26
CA GLU A 230 -60.53 35.79 1.21
C GLU A 230 -62.05 35.96 1.13
N ALA A 231 -62.65 36.67 2.11
CA ALA A 231 -63.83 37.52 1.90
C ALA A 231 -64.13 38.47 3.08
N ALA A 232 -63.85 39.75 2.85
CA ALA A 232 -64.76 40.90 3.08
C ALA A 232 -64.74 41.75 4.38
N HIS A 233 -65.01 43.05 4.15
CA HIS A 233 -65.43 44.13 5.06
C HIS A 233 -64.35 44.77 5.99
N ASP A 234 -64.32 46.09 6.22
CA ASP A 234 -64.92 47.25 5.52
C ASP A 234 -64.30 48.59 6.01
N HIS A 235 -64.42 49.64 5.20
CA HIS A 235 -64.45 51.09 5.52
C HIS A 235 -63.30 51.80 6.30
N ASP A 236 -62.64 52.72 5.57
CA ASP A 236 -62.57 54.19 5.78
C ASP A 236 -62.27 54.80 7.17
N GLY A 237 -61.23 55.63 7.24
CA GLY A 237 -60.98 56.56 8.37
C GLY A 237 -59.69 57.39 8.26
N GLU A 238 -59.81 58.60 7.74
CA GLU A 238 -58.79 59.66 7.54
C GLU A 238 -57.75 59.87 8.68
N GLY A 239 -56.50 60.28 8.35
CA GLY A 239 -55.55 60.77 9.37
C GLY A 239 -54.08 61.00 8.94
N HIS A 240 -53.81 62.19 8.38
CA HIS A 240 -52.51 62.83 8.06
C HIS A 240 -51.20 62.49 8.82
N ASP A 241 -50.11 62.46 8.04
CA ASP A 241 -48.79 63.10 8.23
C ASP A 241 -48.12 63.18 9.63
N HIS A 242 -46.94 62.57 9.81
CA HIS A 242 -45.63 63.27 9.70
C HIS A 242 -44.40 62.39 10.08
N GLU A 243 -43.23 62.80 9.59
CA GLU A 243 -41.90 62.29 9.94
C GLU A 243 -41.46 62.69 11.38
N GLY A 244 -40.52 61.93 11.98
CA GLY A 244 -39.52 62.52 12.88
C GLY A 244 -39.16 61.79 14.20
N HIS A 245 -37.90 61.35 14.26
CA HIS A 245 -36.98 61.31 15.42
C HIS A 245 -37.08 60.24 16.53
N ASP A 246 -35.99 59.45 16.59
CA ASP A 246 -35.05 59.26 17.72
C ASP A 246 -35.56 59.22 19.18
N HIS A 247 -35.38 58.10 19.88
CA HIS A 247 -34.22 57.85 20.76
C HIS A 247 -34.31 56.51 21.54
N GLU A 248 -33.12 56.03 21.92
CA GLU A 248 -32.73 55.21 23.09
C GLU A 248 -33.79 54.74 24.13
N GLY A 249 -33.57 53.53 24.68
CA GLY A 249 -34.11 53.14 25.99
C GLY A 249 -34.04 51.64 26.31
N HIS A 250 -33.11 51.24 27.18
CA HIS A 250 -33.01 49.88 27.74
C HIS A 250 -34.19 49.54 28.67
N ASP A 251 -34.51 48.25 28.85
CA ASP A 251 -34.20 47.58 30.13
C ASP A 251 -34.36 46.04 30.08
N HIS A 252 -33.85 45.40 31.14
CA HIS A 252 -33.45 43.99 31.23
C HIS A 252 -34.56 43.03 31.69
N ASP A 253 -34.33 41.71 31.52
CA ASP A 253 -34.28 40.82 32.69
C ASP A 253 -33.53 39.50 32.41
N HIS A 254 -32.99 38.88 33.48
CA HIS A 254 -32.08 37.73 33.46
C HIS A 254 -32.79 36.39 33.73
N ASP A 255 -32.12 35.27 33.43
CA ASP A 255 -31.81 34.28 34.47
C ASP A 255 -30.60 33.38 34.09
N HIS A 256 -29.87 32.92 35.11
CA HIS A 256 -28.62 32.14 35.02
C HIS A 256 -28.83 30.69 35.50
N ASP A 257 -27.91 29.79 35.14
CA ASP A 257 -27.19 29.00 36.17
C ASP A 257 -25.85 28.43 35.66
N HIS A 258 -24.94 28.11 36.59
CA HIS A 258 -23.48 28.00 36.39
C HIS A 258 -22.88 26.59 36.56
N ASP A 259 -21.64 26.42 36.06
CA ASP A 259 -20.44 25.80 36.69
C ASP A 259 -19.36 25.65 35.56
N GLY A 260 -18.10 26.12 35.57
CA GLY A 260 -17.16 26.59 36.62
C GLY A 260 -16.08 25.51 36.88
N GLU A 261 -14.76 25.67 36.72
CA GLU A 261 -13.80 26.73 36.28
C GLU A 261 -12.62 26.03 35.53
N GLY A 262 -11.83 26.66 34.64
CA GLY A 262 -10.61 27.44 34.93
C GLY A 262 -9.36 26.54 35.11
N HIS A 263 -8.12 26.80 34.66
CA HIS A 263 -7.37 27.94 34.10
C HIS A 263 -6.06 27.34 33.46
N ASP A 264 -5.24 27.93 32.58
CA ASP A 264 -5.23 29.16 31.74
C ASP A 264 -4.07 29.00 30.70
N HIS A 265 -3.97 29.88 29.68
CA HIS A 265 -2.69 30.50 29.27
C HIS A 265 -2.87 31.70 28.32
N GLU A 266 -1.97 32.68 28.46
CA GLU A 266 -2.04 34.05 27.93
C GLU A 266 -1.66 34.15 26.44
N GLY A 267 -2.21 35.15 25.75
CA GLY A 267 -1.64 35.65 24.48
C GLY A 267 -0.67 36.80 24.72
N HIS A 268 0.08 37.20 23.69
CA HIS A 268 -0.05 38.54 23.08
C HIS A 268 0.99 38.76 21.95
N ASP A 269 0.46 39.30 20.85
CA ASP A 269 0.99 40.31 19.93
C ASP A 269 2.34 40.17 19.22
N HIS A 270 2.26 40.46 17.91
CA HIS A 270 3.38 40.78 17.03
C HIS A 270 3.50 42.31 16.90
N GLU A 271 4.69 42.85 17.18
CA GLU A 271 5.18 44.09 16.56
C GLU A 271 6.52 43.80 15.87
N GLY A 272 6.80 44.49 14.77
CA GLY A 272 7.90 44.16 13.86
C GLY A 272 9.23 44.84 14.19
N HIS A 273 10.21 44.69 13.28
CA HIS A 273 11.12 45.76 12.81
C HIS A 273 12.07 45.24 11.72
N ASP A 274 12.39 46.09 10.74
CA ASP A 274 13.38 45.88 9.69
C ASP A 274 14.83 45.94 10.21
N HIS A 275 15.79 45.36 9.45
CA HIS A 275 17.19 45.81 9.23
C HIS A 275 17.79 44.88 8.13
N GLU A 276 18.15 45.36 6.95
CA GLU A 276 19.38 46.09 6.55
C GLU A 276 20.64 45.22 6.31
N HIS A 277 21.30 45.50 5.17
CA HIS A 277 22.52 44.85 4.66
C HIS A 277 23.81 45.35 5.35
N GLU A 278 24.85 44.51 5.42
CA GLU A 278 26.25 44.93 5.17
C GLU A 278 27.17 43.75 4.75
N GLY A 279 28.22 44.07 3.98
CA GLY A 279 29.56 43.50 4.23
C GLY A 279 30.06 42.35 3.36
N HIS A 280 30.68 42.67 2.21
CA HIS A 280 31.66 41.79 1.55
C HIS A 280 32.94 42.58 1.20
N GLU A 281 34.09 42.15 1.71
CA GLU A 281 35.42 42.56 1.23
C GLU A 281 35.99 41.46 0.31
N GLY A 282 36.76 41.86 -0.71
CA GLY A 282 37.27 40.96 -1.76
C GLY A 282 38.78 40.70 -1.67
N HIS A 283 39.34 40.10 -2.73
CA HIS A 283 40.73 40.30 -3.16
C HIS A 283 40.97 39.75 -4.58
N ASP A 284 41.81 40.44 -5.35
CA ASP A 284 42.19 40.15 -6.74
C ASP A 284 43.20 38.98 -6.89
N HIS A 285 43.26 38.33 -8.06
CA HIS A 285 44.30 38.58 -9.08
C HIS A 285 44.44 37.48 -10.17
N GLU A 286 44.79 37.96 -11.37
CA GLU A 286 45.64 37.35 -12.41
C GLU A 286 45.12 36.17 -13.24
N GLY A 287 45.22 36.34 -14.57
CA GLY A 287 44.88 35.35 -15.58
C GLY A 287 46.12 34.73 -16.23
N HIS A 288 45.89 33.89 -17.24
CA HIS A 288 46.92 33.36 -18.13
C HIS A 288 46.35 33.15 -19.53
N ASP A 289 46.91 33.86 -20.51
CA ASP A 289 46.78 33.53 -21.92
C ASP A 289 47.54 32.25 -22.23
N HIS A 290 47.07 31.43 -23.18
CA HIS A 290 47.94 30.60 -24.01
C HIS A 290 47.35 30.39 -25.41
N ASP A 291 48.20 30.63 -26.41
CA ASP A 291 47.87 30.61 -27.83
C ASP A 291 47.63 29.21 -28.40
N HIS A 292 46.94 29.18 -29.55
CA HIS A 292 46.93 28.04 -30.46
C HIS A 292 48.28 27.90 -31.19
N ASP A 293 48.66 26.65 -31.48
CA ASP A 293 49.28 26.32 -32.77
C ASP A 293 48.90 24.89 -33.19
N HIS A 294 48.63 24.71 -34.48
CA HIS A 294 48.37 23.41 -35.11
C HIS A 294 49.67 22.82 -35.66
N ASP A 295 49.72 21.50 -35.81
CA ASP A 295 50.09 20.91 -37.11
C ASP A 295 49.61 19.45 -37.22
N HIS A 296 49.15 19.09 -38.42
CA HIS A 296 48.76 17.73 -38.80
C HIS A 296 49.88 17.05 -39.58
N ASP A 297 49.91 15.71 -39.59
CA ASP A 297 50.28 14.99 -40.81
C ASP A 297 49.87 13.50 -40.78
N GLY A 298 49.43 12.96 -41.93
CA GLY A 298 49.76 11.57 -42.31
C GLY A 298 48.70 10.46 -42.27
N GLU A 299 47.66 10.56 -43.13
CA GLU A 299 47.07 9.44 -43.93
C GLU A 299 46.46 8.17 -43.25
N ALA A 300 45.50 7.43 -43.83
CA ALA A 300 44.40 7.67 -44.78
C ALA A 300 43.60 6.35 -44.96
N ALA A 301 42.24 6.36 -44.90
CA ALA A 301 41.36 5.41 -45.60
C ALA A 301 39.83 5.65 -45.38
N HIS A 302 39.24 6.44 -46.28
CA HIS A 302 37.90 6.30 -46.89
C HIS A 302 36.58 6.28 -46.08
N ASP A 303 35.89 7.42 -46.24
CA ASP A 303 34.51 7.61 -46.77
C ASP A 303 33.28 7.44 -45.87
N HIS A 304 32.57 8.56 -45.73
CA HIS A 304 31.31 8.78 -45.03
C HIS A 304 30.14 8.98 -46.02
N GLU A 305 28.91 8.74 -45.55
CA GLU A 305 27.79 9.67 -45.79
C GLU A 305 27.20 10.08 -44.42
N HIS A 306 26.89 11.37 -44.26
CA HIS A 306 26.35 12.02 -43.04
C HIS A 306 24.80 11.94 -43.04
N GLU A 307 24.01 12.37 -42.05
CA GLU A 307 24.11 13.35 -40.94
C GLU A 307 23.40 12.75 -39.69
N GLY A 308 23.70 13.07 -38.41
CA GLY A 308 24.14 14.33 -37.78
C GLY A 308 22.91 15.09 -37.25
N HIS A 309 22.69 15.36 -35.96
CA HIS A 309 23.57 15.43 -34.78
C HIS A 309 22.83 15.09 -33.48
N ASP A 310 23.55 14.52 -32.50
CA ASP A 310 23.21 14.61 -31.07
C ASP A 310 23.84 15.89 -30.46
N HIS A 311 23.18 16.48 -29.46
CA HIS A 311 23.82 17.33 -28.46
C HIS A 311 23.20 17.07 -27.08
N ASP A 312 24.07 16.89 -26.09
CA ASP A 312 23.75 16.71 -24.67
C ASP A 312 23.99 18.03 -23.91
N ASP A 313 23.59 18.05 -22.64
CA ASP A 313 23.80 19.08 -21.61
C ASP A 313 23.07 20.44 -21.71
N GLY A 314 22.78 20.98 -20.52
CA GLY A 314 22.60 22.42 -20.30
C GLY A 314 21.16 22.89 -20.02
N GLY A 315 20.77 22.92 -18.74
CA GLY A 315 19.62 23.72 -18.30
C GLY A 315 19.99 25.20 -18.23
N HIS A 316 19.09 26.08 -18.67
CA HIS A 316 19.15 27.52 -18.40
C HIS A 316 17.74 28.11 -18.32
N ASP A 317 17.45 28.78 -17.21
CA ASP A 317 16.30 29.66 -17.04
C ASP A 317 16.44 30.93 -17.90
N HIS A 318 15.32 31.45 -18.38
CA HIS A 318 15.25 32.79 -18.96
C HIS A 318 13.99 33.52 -18.50
N ASP A 319 14.20 34.53 -17.66
CA ASP A 319 13.25 35.58 -17.28
C ASP A 319 13.13 36.69 -18.34
N HIS A 320 12.23 37.63 -18.06
CA HIS A 320 11.97 38.93 -18.71
C HIS A 320 11.04 38.93 -19.93
N ASP A 321 10.17 39.93 -20.11
CA ASP A 321 9.48 40.86 -19.19
C ASP A 321 8.53 41.68 -20.08
N HIS A 322 7.32 42.04 -19.64
CA HIS A 322 6.67 43.29 -20.09
C HIS A 322 5.54 43.72 -19.13
N ALA A 323 5.65 44.97 -18.68
CA ALA A 323 4.70 45.64 -17.78
C ALA A 323 3.53 46.30 -18.52
N GLY A 324 2.42 46.59 -17.82
CA GLY A 324 1.29 47.34 -18.40
C GLY A 324 0.03 47.46 -17.54
N GLU A 325 0.13 48.18 -16.42
CA GLU A 325 -0.92 48.99 -15.74
C GLU A 325 -2.42 48.57 -15.63
N ALA A 326 -2.89 48.66 -14.38
CA ALA A 326 -4.14 49.29 -13.92
C ALA A 326 -5.49 48.54 -13.94
N GLY A 327 -6.23 48.72 -12.82
CA GLY A 327 -7.69 48.80 -12.82
C GLY A 327 -8.47 47.64 -12.20
N HIS A 328 -8.43 47.49 -10.87
CA HIS A 328 -9.50 46.77 -10.16
C HIS A 328 -10.64 47.75 -9.82
N GLU A 329 -11.76 47.65 -10.54
CA GLU A 329 -13.07 48.09 -10.07
C GLU A 329 -14.05 46.93 -10.26
N GLY A 330 -14.89 46.66 -9.27
CA GLY A 330 -15.89 45.60 -9.33
C GLY A 330 -17.19 46.11 -9.95
N HIS A 331 -17.99 45.21 -10.50
CA HIS A 331 -19.42 45.43 -10.72
C HIS A 331 -20.14 44.07 -10.78
N ASP A 332 -21.16 43.90 -9.94
CA ASP A 332 -22.24 42.95 -10.20
C ASP A 332 -22.96 43.33 -11.50
N HIS A 333 -23.60 42.37 -12.17
CA HIS A 333 -24.96 42.54 -12.71
C HIS A 333 -25.56 41.22 -13.21
N ASP A 334 -26.82 41.02 -12.86
CA ASP A 334 -27.68 39.93 -13.33
C ASP A 334 -27.96 40.02 -14.83
N HIS A 335 -28.24 38.88 -15.46
CA HIS A 335 -29.16 38.85 -16.60
C HIS A 335 -30.02 37.59 -16.60
N GLU A 336 -31.31 37.79 -16.31
CA GLU A 336 -32.37 36.88 -16.71
C GLU A 336 -32.45 36.78 -18.24
N GLY A 337 -32.91 35.63 -18.74
CA GLY A 337 -33.01 35.36 -20.17
C GLY A 337 -33.85 34.12 -20.48
N GLU A 338 -35.12 34.10 -20.07
CA GLU A 338 -36.07 33.12 -20.60
C GLU A 338 -36.23 33.32 -22.12
N MET A 339 -36.02 32.28 -22.92
CA MET A 339 -36.90 32.06 -24.07
C MET A 339 -36.89 30.62 -24.64
N ALA A 340 -38.11 30.17 -24.96
CA ALA A 340 -38.45 29.14 -25.93
C ALA A 340 -38.03 27.68 -25.64
N LEU A 341 -38.98 26.95 -25.04
CA LEU A 341 -39.15 25.50 -25.25
C LEU A 341 -39.23 25.18 -26.75
N ASP A 342 -38.29 24.38 -27.26
CA ASP A 342 -38.54 23.52 -28.42
C ASP A 342 -38.40 22.06 -28.00
N LYS A 343 -39.32 21.21 -28.44
CA LYS A 343 -39.38 19.78 -28.09
C LYS A 343 -38.86 18.93 -29.26
N PRO A 344 -37.59 18.48 -29.25
CA PRO A 344 -37.20 17.41 -30.14
C PRO A 344 -37.81 16.08 -29.68
N ALA A 345 -38.36 15.38 -30.65
CA ALA A 345 -39.08 14.10 -30.56
C ALA A 345 -38.48 13.04 -29.63
N ALA A 346 -39.36 12.24 -29.04
CA ALA A 346 -39.02 10.98 -28.37
C ALA A 346 -38.18 10.08 -29.30
N ASN A 347 -36.92 9.85 -28.92
CA ASN A 347 -36.04 8.88 -29.55
C ASN A 347 -35.00 8.41 -28.52
N ASN A 348 -34.97 7.09 -28.28
CA ASN A 348 -33.80 6.39 -27.72
C ASN A 348 -33.17 7.03 -26.45
N ALA A 349 -33.87 6.92 -25.32
CA ALA A 349 -33.20 7.04 -24.02
C ALA A 349 -32.38 5.77 -23.78
N ASN A 350 -31.09 5.83 -24.09
CA ASN A 350 -30.11 4.89 -23.57
C ASN A 350 -30.17 5.01 -22.03
N PRO A 351 -30.33 3.91 -21.25
CA PRO A 351 -30.51 4.02 -19.81
C PRO A 351 -29.32 4.76 -19.17
N ILE A 352 -29.62 5.69 -18.27
CA ILE A 352 -28.60 6.42 -17.51
C ILE A 352 -28.05 5.45 -16.48
N TYR A 353 -26.88 4.87 -16.75
CA TYR A 353 -26.19 3.96 -15.84
C TYR A 353 -25.75 4.72 -14.59
N VAL A 354 -26.42 4.49 -13.46
CA VAL A 354 -26.07 5.09 -12.16
C VAL A 354 -24.90 4.30 -11.55
N ASN A 355 -23.72 4.90 -11.61
CA ASN A 355 -22.46 4.34 -11.11
C ASN A 355 -22.18 4.88 -9.69
N ASP A 356 -22.82 4.29 -8.66
CA ASP A 356 -22.80 4.79 -7.27
C ASP A 356 -22.01 3.93 -6.26
N GLY A 357 -21.48 2.78 -6.70
CA GLY A 357 -20.68 1.85 -5.88
C GLY A 357 -21.42 1.13 -4.74
N ASN A 358 -22.72 1.34 -4.57
CA ASN A 358 -23.51 0.73 -3.49
C ASN A 358 -24.43 -0.40 -3.97
N HIS A 359 -24.72 -0.46 -5.26
CA HIS A 359 -25.53 -1.52 -5.87
C HIS A 359 -24.66 -2.68 -6.39
N ALA A 360 -25.13 -3.91 -6.18
CA ALA A 360 -24.51 -5.10 -6.78
C ALA A 360 -24.77 -5.15 -8.29
N ALA A 361 -24.11 -6.07 -9.00
CA ALA A 361 -24.38 -6.30 -10.43
C ALA A 361 -25.85 -6.66 -10.67
N THR A 362 -26.59 -5.82 -11.40
CA THR A 362 -28.00 -6.08 -11.74
C THR A 362 -28.13 -6.78 -13.09
N THR A 363 -29.34 -7.21 -13.48
CA THR A 363 -29.56 -8.09 -14.64
C THR A 363 -28.98 -7.54 -15.94
N GLY A 364 -27.92 -8.18 -16.46
CA GLY A 364 -27.23 -7.74 -17.67
C GLY A 364 -26.08 -6.75 -17.42
N GLU A 365 -25.62 -6.63 -16.19
CA GLU A 365 -24.43 -5.85 -15.80
C GLU A 365 -23.39 -6.73 -15.12
N VAL A 366 -22.12 -6.30 -15.11
CA VAL A 366 -21.04 -6.96 -14.36
C VAL A 366 -20.19 -5.90 -13.67
N THR A 367 -19.63 -6.20 -12.50
CA THR A 367 -18.83 -5.23 -11.75
C THR A 367 -17.42 -5.09 -12.33
N ALA A 368 -16.84 -6.21 -12.76
CA ALA A 368 -15.56 -6.27 -13.46
C ALA A 368 -15.54 -7.42 -14.47
N ILE A 369 -14.55 -7.42 -15.35
CA ILE A 369 -14.25 -8.49 -16.30
C ILE A 369 -12.76 -8.81 -16.18
N LEU A 370 -12.45 -10.05 -15.84
CA LEU A 370 -11.10 -10.60 -15.96
C LEU A 370 -10.83 -10.87 -17.44
N VAL A 371 -9.80 -10.23 -17.99
CA VAL A 371 -9.43 -10.35 -19.41
C VAL A 371 -8.07 -11.02 -19.53
N GLN A 372 -8.04 -12.16 -20.23
CA GLN A 372 -6.80 -12.79 -20.67
C GLN A 372 -6.49 -12.39 -22.11
N PRO A 373 -5.50 -11.52 -22.38
CA PRO A 373 -5.08 -11.21 -23.74
C PRO A 373 -4.40 -12.41 -24.40
N ALA A 374 -4.45 -12.49 -25.73
CA ALA A 374 -3.80 -13.55 -26.51
C ALA A 374 -2.25 -13.50 -26.45
N GLY A 375 -1.70 -12.33 -26.15
CA GLY A 375 -0.28 -12.04 -26.00
C GLY A 375 -0.03 -10.62 -25.49
N TYR A 376 1.24 -10.26 -25.25
CA TYR A 376 1.61 -8.95 -24.69
C TYR A 376 1.31 -7.78 -25.64
N GLY A 377 1.54 -7.95 -26.95
CA GLY A 377 1.24 -6.91 -27.94
C GLY A 377 -0.25 -6.66 -28.09
N GLU A 378 -1.06 -7.71 -27.97
CA GLU A 378 -2.52 -7.67 -27.97
C GLU A 378 -3.04 -6.98 -26.71
N ALA A 379 -2.43 -7.24 -25.54
CA ALA A 379 -2.75 -6.56 -24.28
C ALA A 379 -2.58 -5.04 -24.38
N MET A 380 -1.46 -4.58 -24.97
CA MET A 380 -1.19 -3.15 -25.16
C MET A 380 -2.16 -2.49 -26.14
N LYS A 381 -2.52 -3.16 -27.25
CA LYS A 381 -3.54 -2.69 -28.19
C LYS A 381 -4.90 -2.55 -27.52
N LEU A 382 -5.31 -3.55 -26.75
CA LEU A 382 -6.58 -3.52 -26.01
C LEU A 382 -6.61 -2.39 -24.98
N ALA A 383 -5.49 -2.12 -24.29
CA ALA A 383 -5.40 -0.98 -23.38
C ALA A 383 -5.57 0.37 -24.11
N GLN A 384 -5.02 0.52 -25.32
CA GLN A 384 -5.18 1.72 -26.15
C GLN A 384 -6.64 1.89 -26.66
N GLU A 385 -7.32 0.79 -27.00
CA GLU A 385 -8.76 0.79 -27.33
C GLU A 385 -9.59 1.29 -26.13
N PHE A 386 -9.33 0.79 -24.92
CA PHE A 386 -10.05 1.19 -23.71
C PHE A 386 -9.71 2.61 -23.21
N GLN A 387 -8.50 3.13 -23.48
CA GLN A 387 -8.17 4.55 -23.24
C GLN A 387 -9.00 5.49 -24.12
N SER A 388 -9.36 5.04 -25.33
CA SER A 388 -10.16 5.82 -26.29
C SER A 388 -11.67 5.71 -26.02
N ASN A 389 -12.11 4.63 -25.38
CA ASN A 389 -13.52 4.36 -25.10
C ASN A 389 -14.01 5.10 -23.84
N ARG A 390 -15.27 5.56 -23.84
CA ARG A 390 -15.83 6.35 -22.73
C ARG A 390 -16.49 5.54 -21.61
N ASP A 391 -16.89 4.30 -21.87
CA ASP A 391 -17.85 3.60 -20.98
C ASP A 391 -17.21 2.72 -19.89
N ALA A 392 -15.94 2.32 -20.04
CA ALA A 392 -15.21 1.50 -19.07
C ALA A 392 -13.71 1.87 -19.05
N GLN A 393 -12.97 1.38 -18.06
CA GLN A 393 -11.52 1.46 -18.00
C GLN A 393 -10.88 0.06 -17.97
N LEU A 394 -9.66 -0.05 -18.49
CA LEU A 394 -8.81 -1.24 -18.39
C LEU A 394 -7.59 -0.92 -17.52
N ILE A 395 -7.27 -1.80 -16.58
CA ILE A 395 -6.10 -1.68 -15.70
C ILE A 395 -5.18 -2.91 -15.82
N PHE A 396 -3.93 -2.76 -15.37
CA PHE A 396 -2.92 -3.82 -15.32
C PHE A 396 -2.53 -4.08 -13.85
N PRO A 397 -3.28 -4.94 -13.11
CA PRO A 397 -3.14 -5.10 -11.66
C PRO A 397 -1.72 -5.23 -11.13
N ALA A 398 -0.89 -6.05 -11.77
CA ALA A 398 0.51 -6.22 -11.40
C ALA A 398 1.32 -4.92 -11.50
N GLN A 399 1.14 -4.14 -12.58
CA GLN A 399 1.80 -2.84 -12.74
C GLN A 399 1.31 -1.83 -11.70
N ASN A 400 0.01 -1.81 -11.43
CA ASN A 400 -0.59 -0.88 -10.46
C ASN A 400 -0.14 -1.20 -9.02
N ILE A 401 -0.06 -2.48 -8.62
CA ILE A 401 0.53 -2.88 -7.33
C ILE A 401 2.02 -2.50 -7.25
N ILE A 402 2.81 -2.75 -8.30
CA ILE A 402 4.23 -2.36 -8.34
C ILE A 402 4.37 -0.83 -8.22
N GLN A 403 3.50 -0.05 -8.86
CA GLN A 403 3.52 1.42 -8.77
C GLN A 403 3.11 1.93 -7.38
N LEU A 404 2.06 1.36 -6.78
CA LEU A 404 1.69 1.69 -5.39
C LEU A 404 2.84 1.40 -4.42
N PHE A 405 3.56 0.29 -4.63
CA PHE A 405 4.73 -0.05 -3.83
C PHE A 405 5.98 0.74 -4.18
N SER A 406 6.14 1.29 -5.38
CA SER A 406 7.25 2.21 -5.67
C SER A 406 7.06 3.56 -4.97
N LEU A 407 5.82 4.04 -4.87
CA LEU A 407 5.45 5.20 -4.05
C LEU A 407 5.65 4.90 -2.55
N MET A 408 5.21 3.74 -2.07
CA MET A 408 5.45 3.28 -0.70
C MET A 408 6.91 2.85 -0.44
N GLY A 409 7.76 2.78 -1.46
CA GLY A 409 9.15 2.33 -1.40
C GLY A 409 10.08 3.23 -0.58
N GLN A 410 9.62 4.44 -0.24
CA GLN A 410 10.24 5.24 0.82
C GLN A 410 10.20 4.51 2.18
N GLY A 411 9.14 3.73 2.44
CA GLY A 411 9.02 2.85 3.60
C GLY A 411 9.94 1.62 3.57
N GLU A 412 10.31 1.10 2.39
CA GLU A 412 11.34 0.06 2.30
C GLU A 412 12.70 0.61 2.80
N LYS A 413 13.06 1.82 2.36
CA LYS A 413 14.26 2.53 2.84
C LYS A 413 14.23 2.75 4.35
N PHE A 414 13.06 3.08 4.92
CA PHE A 414 12.88 3.19 6.37
C PHE A 414 13.25 1.89 7.10
N TRP A 415 12.81 0.71 6.63
CA TRP A 415 13.18 -0.57 7.23
C TRP A 415 14.68 -0.88 7.15
N TYR A 416 15.36 -0.51 6.06
CA TYR A 416 16.83 -0.62 5.99
C TYR A 416 17.53 0.29 7.02
N TYR A 417 17.04 1.51 7.25
CA TYR A 417 17.61 2.39 8.28
C TYR A 417 17.38 1.85 9.70
N VAL A 418 16.18 1.33 10.00
CA VAL A 418 15.88 0.70 11.30
C VAL A 418 16.77 -0.53 11.52
N GLY A 419 16.88 -1.43 10.54
CA GLY A 419 17.77 -2.60 10.60
C GLY A 419 19.24 -2.20 10.77
N GLY A 420 19.71 -1.23 9.99
CA GLY A 420 21.07 -0.68 10.10
C GLY A 420 21.36 -0.09 11.47
N PHE A 421 20.43 0.68 12.04
CA PHE A 421 20.54 1.23 13.39
C PHE A 421 20.62 0.12 14.45
N LEU A 422 19.74 -0.89 14.38
CA LEU A 422 19.75 -2.05 15.29
C LEU A 422 21.07 -2.84 15.20
N ILE A 423 21.65 -2.97 14.01
CA ILE A 423 22.96 -3.59 13.79
C ILE A 423 24.06 -2.74 14.41
N ILE A 424 24.09 -1.43 14.18
CA ILE A 424 25.08 -0.51 14.75
C ILE A 424 25.02 -0.52 16.29
N THR A 425 23.82 -0.48 16.88
CA THR A 425 23.65 -0.56 18.35
C THR A 425 24.15 -1.90 18.89
N ALA A 426 23.87 -3.02 18.22
CA ALA A 426 24.38 -4.33 18.64
C ALA A 426 25.91 -4.41 18.52
N LEU A 427 26.50 -3.88 17.46
CA LEU A 427 27.96 -3.80 17.29
C LEU A 427 28.60 -2.94 18.39
N ALA A 428 27.99 -1.81 18.76
CA ALA A 428 28.44 -0.97 19.87
C ALA A 428 28.34 -1.69 21.22
N LEU A 429 27.28 -2.47 21.46
CA LEU A 429 27.14 -3.30 22.66
C LEU A 429 28.17 -4.44 22.72
N VAL A 430 28.49 -5.05 21.57
CA VAL A 430 29.57 -6.05 21.46
C VAL A 430 30.93 -5.41 21.77
N LEU A 431 31.24 -4.25 21.17
CA LEU A 431 32.45 -3.47 21.45
C LEU A 431 32.60 -3.15 22.94
N LEU A 432 31.55 -2.57 23.54
CA LEU A 432 31.53 -2.18 24.95
C LEU A 432 31.72 -3.38 25.87
N THR A 433 30.95 -4.44 25.66
CA THR A 433 31.00 -5.63 26.52
C THR A 433 32.31 -6.40 26.35
N MET A 434 32.86 -6.45 25.13
CA MET A 434 34.18 -7.01 24.87
C MET A 434 35.27 -6.21 25.58
N TYR A 435 35.22 -4.87 25.52
CA TYR A 435 36.15 -4.01 26.24
C TYR A 435 36.07 -4.24 27.76
N LEU A 436 34.85 -4.24 28.34
CA LEU A 436 34.63 -4.50 29.77
C LEU A 436 35.08 -5.91 30.18
N SER A 437 34.67 -6.97 29.47
CA SER A 437 35.11 -8.34 29.74
C SER A 437 36.63 -8.45 29.70
N SER A 438 37.27 -7.79 28.72
CA SER A 438 38.72 -7.77 28.57
C SER A 438 39.43 -6.96 29.67
N LEU A 439 38.82 -5.90 30.22
CA LEU A 439 39.34 -5.20 31.41
C LEU A 439 39.25 -6.08 32.66
N THR A 440 38.12 -6.78 32.89
CA THR A 440 37.97 -7.66 34.07
C THR A 440 38.94 -8.85 34.09
N ARG A 441 39.59 -9.15 32.95
CA ARG A 441 40.53 -10.26 32.77
C ARG A 441 41.99 -9.81 32.64
N MET A 442 42.32 -8.55 32.93
CA MET A 442 43.70 -8.04 32.87
C MET A 442 44.67 -8.87 33.73
N ARG A 443 44.26 -9.28 34.94
CA ARG A 443 45.03 -10.18 35.81
C ARG A 443 45.25 -11.58 35.21
N GLU A 444 44.21 -12.19 34.67
CA GLU A 444 44.29 -13.51 34.01
C GLU A 444 45.29 -13.46 32.83
N ARG A 445 45.25 -12.37 32.05
CA ARG A 445 46.17 -12.14 30.92
C ARG A 445 47.60 -11.80 31.34
N ALA A 446 47.79 -11.10 32.45
CA ALA A 446 49.10 -10.84 33.02
C ALA A 446 49.79 -12.14 33.48
N VAL A 447 49.05 -13.04 34.14
CA VAL A 447 49.53 -14.39 34.49
C VAL A 447 49.87 -15.21 33.24
N LEU A 448 49.06 -15.16 32.18
CA LEU A 448 49.40 -15.82 30.92
C LEU A 448 50.69 -15.24 30.29
N GLN A 449 50.91 -13.92 30.36
CA GLN A 449 52.15 -13.29 29.90
C GLN A 449 53.37 -13.72 30.72
N THR A 450 53.28 -13.84 32.05
CA THR A 450 54.40 -14.33 32.87
C THR A 450 54.71 -15.81 32.64
N LEU A 451 53.73 -16.60 32.21
CA LEU A 451 53.90 -17.98 31.74
C LEU A 451 54.41 -18.08 30.28
N GLY A 452 54.74 -16.96 29.63
CA GLY A 452 55.33 -16.90 28.29
C GLY A 452 54.35 -16.72 27.13
N ALA A 453 53.07 -16.43 27.38
CA ALA A 453 52.11 -16.18 26.30
C ALA A 453 52.41 -14.86 25.58
N SER A 454 52.54 -14.91 24.25
CA SER A 454 52.82 -13.72 23.45
C SER A 454 51.58 -12.83 23.27
N ARG A 455 51.80 -11.53 23.01
CA ARG A 455 50.71 -10.57 22.73
C ARG A 455 49.79 -11.03 21.58
N GLY A 456 50.37 -11.69 20.56
CA GLY A 456 49.61 -12.27 19.45
C GLY A 456 48.77 -13.50 19.84
N GLN A 457 49.23 -14.33 20.78
CA GLN A 457 48.44 -15.45 21.31
C GLN A 457 47.23 -14.96 22.12
N LEU A 458 47.38 -13.89 22.92
CA LEU A 458 46.27 -13.26 23.64
C LEU A 458 45.25 -12.62 22.69
N LEU A 459 45.72 -11.94 21.63
CA LEU A 459 44.85 -11.37 20.61
C LEU A 459 44.06 -12.48 19.89
N LYS A 460 44.73 -13.57 19.49
CA LYS A 460 44.09 -14.75 18.86
C LYS A 460 43.07 -15.42 19.76
N LEU A 461 43.33 -15.52 21.08
CA LEU A 461 42.40 -16.07 22.06
C LEU A 461 41.10 -15.24 22.12
N GLY A 462 41.22 -13.91 22.16
CA GLY A 462 40.08 -12.99 22.15
C GLY A 462 39.28 -13.03 20.83
N LEU A 463 39.94 -13.05 19.68
CA LEU A 463 39.24 -13.15 18.38
C LEU A 463 38.47 -14.47 18.25
N ILE A 464 39.04 -15.61 18.68
CA ILE A 464 38.34 -16.90 18.67
C ILE A 464 37.12 -16.85 19.60
N GLN A 465 37.25 -16.30 20.81
CA GLN A 465 36.14 -16.21 21.77
C GLN A 465 34.97 -15.39 21.22
N ASN A 466 35.24 -14.18 20.72
CA ASN A 466 34.18 -13.31 20.21
C ASN A 466 33.63 -13.80 18.87
N GLY A 467 34.46 -14.40 18.01
CA GLY A 467 34.00 -15.01 16.76
C GLY A 467 33.00 -16.15 17.00
N VAL A 468 33.21 -16.98 18.03
CA VAL A 468 32.22 -18.00 18.43
C VAL A 468 30.92 -17.36 18.92
N ILE A 469 30.98 -16.30 19.73
CA ILE A 469 29.79 -15.54 20.18
C ILE A 469 29.01 -14.96 19.00
N ILE A 470 29.70 -14.30 18.06
CA ILE A 470 29.09 -13.62 16.91
C ILE A 470 28.47 -14.63 15.94
N VAL A 471 29.15 -15.74 15.64
CA VAL A 471 28.64 -16.80 14.75
C VAL A 471 27.43 -17.50 15.37
N ILE A 472 27.47 -17.86 16.66
CA ILE A 472 26.31 -18.48 17.33
C ILE A 472 25.14 -17.49 17.41
N GLY A 473 25.40 -16.23 17.76
CA GLY A 473 24.40 -15.16 17.76
C GLY A 473 23.77 -14.95 16.38
N GLY A 474 24.56 -14.95 15.31
CA GLY A 474 24.06 -14.82 13.94
C GLY A 474 23.21 -15.98 13.47
N ILE A 475 23.62 -17.22 13.74
CA ILE A 475 22.82 -18.42 13.40
C ILE A 475 21.50 -18.42 14.17
N LEU A 476 21.54 -18.17 15.49
CA LEU A 476 20.33 -18.09 16.30
C LEU A 476 19.43 -16.93 15.86
N GLY A 477 20.01 -15.77 15.56
CA GLY A 477 19.27 -14.59 15.10
C GLY A 477 18.55 -14.83 13.79
N TYR A 478 19.22 -15.41 12.79
CA TYR A 478 18.58 -15.79 11.53
C TYR A 478 17.42 -16.77 11.74
N ILE A 479 17.63 -17.83 12.53
CA ILE A 479 16.58 -18.82 12.84
C ILE A 479 15.40 -18.16 13.56
N ILE A 480 15.64 -17.33 14.57
CA ILE A 480 14.58 -16.64 15.33
C ILE A 480 13.83 -15.65 14.45
N GLY A 481 14.52 -14.89 13.59
CA GLY A 481 13.90 -13.94 12.65
C GLY A 481 13.00 -14.64 11.63
N MET A 482 13.45 -15.75 11.04
CA MET A 482 12.66 -16.56 10.11
C MET A 482 11.48 -17.26 10.81
N LEU A 483 11.66 -17.76 12.04
CA LEU A 483 10.56 -18.33 12.83
C LEU A 483 9.52 -17.27 13.21
N ALA A 484 9.94 -16.05 13.55
CA ALA A 484 9.03 -14.94 13.82
C ALA A 484 8.24 -14.53 12.57
N PHE A 485 8.90 -14.47 11.41
CA PHE A 485 8.22 -14.20 10.14
C PHE A 485 7.23 -15.30 9.77
N ALA A 486 7.62 -16.58 9.86
CA ALA A 486 6.73 -17.70 9.63
C ALA A 486 5.56 -17.75 10.62
N MET A 487 5.77 -17.38 11.89
CA MET A 487 4.71 -17.26 12.88
C MET A 487 3.71 -16.14 12.50
N VAL A 488 4.19 -14.97 12.08
CA VAL A 488 3.32 -13.88 11.60
C VAL A 488 2.55 -14.29 10.35
N SER A 489 3.21 -14.84 9.33
CA SER A 489 2.57 -15.33 8.09
C SER A 489 1.43 -16.31 8.36
N ASN A 490 1.64 -17.32 9.22
CA ASN A 490 0.58 -18.26 9.60
C ASN A 490 -0.56 -17.58 10.38
N LEU A 491 -0.26 -16.65 11.30
CA LEU A 491 -1.29 -15.93 12.08
C LEU A 491 -2.15 -14.98 11.22
N THR A 492 -1.64 -14.54 10.07
CA THR A 492 -2.34 -13.63 9.14
C THR A 492 -3.05 -14.34 8.00
N LYS A 493 -2.65 -15.57 7.64
CA LYS A 493 -3.17 -16.31 6.47
C LYS A 493 -4.70 -16.41 6.47
N ASP A 494 -5.29 -16.64 7.64
CA ASP A 494 -6.73 -16.89 7.78
C ASP A 494 -7.49 -15.64 8.32
N ARG A 495 -6.80 -14.50 8.46
CA ARG A 495 -7.39 -13.28 9.08
C ARG A 495 -7.28 -12.03 8.23
N THR A 496 -6.48 -12.10 7.16
CA THR A 496 -6.22 -10.99 6.26
C THR A 496 -6.24 -11.49 4.82
N ALA A 497 -6.60 -10.64 3.88
CA ALA A 497 -6.50 -10.95 2.45
C ALA A 497 -5.05 -10.95 1.91
N VAL A 498 -4.06 -10.68 2.77
CA VAL A 498 -2.64 -10.57 2.40
C VAL A 498 -1.93 -11.89 2.70
N PHE A 499 -1.96 -12.81 1.72
CA PHE A 499 -1.12 -14.00 1.76
C PHE A 499 0.36 -13.60 1.73
N MET A 500 1.16 -14.00 2.73
CA MET A 500 2.60 -13.74 2.78
C MET A 500 3.38 -15.05 2.60
N PRO A 501 3.95 -15.34 1.41
CA PRO A 501 4.70 -16.57 1.19
C PRO A 501 5.94 -16.64 2.09
N VAL A 502 6.17 -17.82 2.67
CA VAL A 502 7.41 -18.11 3.41
C VAL A 502 8.41 -18.76 2.46
N ASP A 503 8.89 -17.98 1.50
CA ASP A 503 9.85 -18.41 0.48
C ASP A 503 11.32 -18.19 0.91
N PHE A 504 12.23 -18.80 0.15
CA PHE A 504 13.67 -18.60 0.31
C PHE A 504 14.12 -17.26 -0.28
N TYR A 505 13.99 -16.20 0.49
CA TYR A 505 14.58 -14.90 0.16
C TYR A 505 16.10 -14.89 0.39
N GLU A 506 16.88 -14.43 -0.60
CA GLU A 506 18.34 -14.33 -0.46
C GLU A 506 18.78 -13.17 0.45
N LEU A 507 18.03 -12.05 0.44
CA LEU A 507 18.41 -10.82 1.11
C LEU A 507 18.56 -10.96 2.65
N PRO A 508 17.66 -11.64 3.38
CA PRO A 508 17.84 -11.89 4.81
C PRO A 508 19.09 -12.72 5.12
N ILE A 509 19.48 -13.64 4.22
CA ILE A 509 20.71 -14.43 4.35
C ILE A 509 21.95 -13.54 4.18
N TYR A 510 21.97 -12.67 3.17
CA TYR A 510 23.06 -11.71 2.98
C TYR A 510 23.18 -10.72 4.14
N ILE A 511 22.06 -10.26 4.73
CA ILE A 511 22.06 -9.39 5.91
C ILE A 511 22.63 -10.13 7.14
N ALA A 512 22.23 -11.37 7.39
CA ALA A 512 22.75 -12.16 8.50
C ALA A 512 24.26 -12.43 8.35
N ILE A 513 24.70 -12.86 7.17
CA ILE A 513 26.12 -13.11 6.87
C ILE A 513 26.94 -11.82 6.93
N GLY A 514 26.46 -10.74 6.31
CA GLY A 514 27.11 -9.42 6.32
C GLY A 514 27.28 -8.86 7.72
N THR A 515 26.26 -8.99 8.57
CA THR A 515 26.30 -8.57 9.98
C THR A 515 27.31 -9.40 10.78
N VAL A 516 27.39 -10.71 10.55
CA VAL A 516 28.40 -11.58 11.17
C VAL A 516 29.81 -11.17 10.74
N ILE A 517 30.04 -10.93 9.45
CA ILE A 517 31.35 -10.49 8.92
C ILE A 517 31.74 -9.12 9.51
N LEU A 518 30.82 -8.16 9.52
CA LEU A 518 31.06 -6.83 10.09
C LEU A 518 31.35 -6.92 11.60
N GLY A 519 30.61 -7.74 12.34
CA GLY A 519 30.87 -8.01 13.76
C GLY A 519 32.26 -8.60 14.02
N LEU A 520 32.69 -9.54 13.18
CA LEU A 520 34.04 -10.12 13.25
C LEU A 520 35.11 -9.05 13.03
N ILE A 521 34.96 -8.19 12.02
CA ILE A 521 35.89 -7.07 11.73
C ILE A 521 35.92 -6.09 12.91
N VAL A 522 34.76 -5.64 13.37
CA VAL A 522 34.61 -4.68 14.48
C VAL A 522 35.23 -5.22 15.77
N SER A 523 35.15 -6.53 16.03
CA SER A 523 35.77 -7.17 17.21
C SER A 523 37.31 -7.04 17.27
N ILE A 524 37.97 -6.77 16.13
CA ILE A 524 39.42 -6.60 16.07
C ILE A 524 39.87 -5.33 16.81
N ILE A 525 39.08 -4.26 16.78
CA ILE A 525 39.42 -2.95 17.36
C ILE A 525 39.75 -3.05 18.86
N PRO A 526 38.85 -3.52 19.75
CA PRO A 526 39.14 -3.68 21.17
C PRO A 526 40.19 -4.76 21.45
N ALA A 527 40.30 -5.82 20.62
CA ALA A 527 41.37 -6.81 20.75
C ALA A 527 42.75 -6.18 20.54
N TYR A 528 42.87 -5.33 19.51
CA TYR A 528 44.10 -4.63 19.16
C TYR A 528 44.48 -3.58 20.20
N ILE A 529 43.55 -2.70 20.59
CA ILE A 529 43.76 -1.65 21.61
C ILE A 529 44.30 -2.27 22.90
N LEU A 530 43.72 -3.40 23.32
CA LEU A 530 44.07 -4.01 24.60
C LEU A 530 45.33 -4.90 24.52
N SER A 531 45.72 -5.37 23.32
CA SER A 531 47.03 -6.00 23.10
C SER A 531 48.22 -5.06 23.32
N LYS A 532 47.99 -3.74 23.24
CA LYS A 532 48.97 -2.68 23.51
C LYS A 532 49.02 -2.21 24.96
N LYS A 533 48.00 -2.49 25.79
CA LYS A 533 48.01 -2.11 27.20
C LYS A 533 49.05 -2.94 27.97
N ASP A 534 49.82 -2.27 28.82
CA ASP A 534 50.78 -2.93 29.72
C ASP A 534 50.01 -3.69 30.81
N THR A 535 50.05 -5.02 30.76
CA THR A 535 49.33 -5.88 31.71
C THR A 535 50.13 -6.16 32.98
N LEU A 536 51.44 -5.89 32.99
CA LEU A 536 52.32 -6.21 34.13
C LEU A 536 52.03 -5.35 35.35
N LYS A 537 51.38 -4.18 35.18
CA LYS A 537 50.90 -3.31 36.27
C LYS A 537 49.71 -3.87 37.08
N TYR A 538 49.19 -5.04 36.71
CA TYR A 538 48.01 -5.66 37.34
C TYR A 538 48.35 -6.94 38.12
N LEU A 539 49.60 -7.42 38.05
CA LEU A 539 50.20 -8.34 39.03
C LEU A 539 50.40 -7.62 40.36
#